data_AF-A0A5J4TCU0-F1
#
_entry.id   AF-A0A5J4TCU0-F1
#
_cell.length_a   1.000
_cell.length_b   1.000
_cell.length_c   1.000
_cell.angle_alpha   90.00
_cell.angle_beta   90.00
_cell.angle_gamma   90.00
#
_symmetry.space_group_name_H-M   'P 1'
#
loop_
_entity.id
_entity.type
_entity.pdbx_description
1 polymer ?
#
loop_
_entity_poly.entity_id
_entity_poly.type
_entity_poly.pdbx_seq_one_letter_code
_entity_poly.pdbx_strand_id
1 'polypeptide(L)'
;AKTKHNEVAPSQHELALVYETVNIASDHNQMVMEVMRQVAKRNGFACLLHEKPFAGLNGSGKHNNFSISTDTGYNLFKPRPASEDDSLFILSILALLRSVDVYGDLLRMASASASNDQRLGGFEAPPSILSVFLGEAVTNQLLESVKGIVHKDNNRSSIEIVPALPDLEFDDSDRNRTSPMAFTGNKFEFRMVGSSQSIARVNTFLNIVIADSFEMFAQRLEAAKDFEAEKKALISEMFAKHIKIVFNGNNYSKEWQQEAQSRGIPIITNTVDALEAFIADKNVQLFENLNVMTKAECQSGYEVELGSYAKTISIESATLVHMVKREVIPVVTAELGKLAQSITQIESAGLKNSKLRDGLEKLNNLSICIIEKLEALEGAIQGRNASNKAKQA
;
A
#
# COMPACT_ATOMS: atom_id res chain seq x y z
N ALA A 1 1.48 -3.66 24.22
CA ALA A 1 0.67 -4.09 23.08
C ALA A 1 -0.75 -4.40 23.55
N LYS A 2 -1.75 -4.05 22.75
CA LYS A 2 -3.17 -4.27 23.05
C LYS A 2 -3.65 -5.64 22.59
N THR A 3 -3.21 -6.07 21.41
CA THR A 3 -3.55 -7.38 20.83
C THR A 3 -2.29 -8.02 20.27
N LYS A 4 -2.28 -9.36 20.29
CA LYS A 4 -1.29 -10.21 19.62
C LYS A 4 -1.98 -11.48 19.14
N HIS A 5 -1.69 -11.91 17.92
CA HIS A 5 -2.20 -13.16 17.39
C HIS A 5 -1.27 -13.70 16.30
N ASN A 6 -1.50 -14.96 15.93
CA ASN A 6 -0.92 -15.54 14.73
C ASN A 6 -1.66 -14.99 13.52
N GLU A 7 -0.94 -14.85 12.43
CA GLU A 7 -1.47 -14.43 11.14
C GLU A 7 -1.68 -15.63 10.21
N VAL A 8 -2.21 -15.37 9.01
CA VAL A 8 -2.61 -16.39 8.04
C VAL A 8 -1.45 -17.28 7.59
N ALA A 9 -0.25 -16.72 7.37
CA ALA A 9 0.90 -17.53 6.96
C ALA A 9 1.59 -18.23 8.15
N PRO A 10 2.20 -19.42 7.94
CA PRO A 10 2.99 -20.08 8.96
C PRO A 10 4.10 -19.17 9.52
N SER A 11 4.23 -19.16 10.86
CA SER A 11 5.21 -18.32 11.57
C SER A 11 5.06 -16.80 11.33
N GLN A 12 3.90 -16.36 10.86
CA GLN A 12 3.52 -14.95 10.80
C GLN A 12 2.73 -14.57 12.06
N HIS A 13 3.03 -13.40 12.61
CA HIS A 13 2.43 -12.90 13.84
C HIS A 13 2.15 -11.41 13.75
N GLU A 14 1.08 -10.96 14.39
CA GLU A 14 0.74 -9.55 14.52
C GLU A 14 0.88 -9.08 15.99
N LEU A 15 1.35 -7.84 16.15
CA LEU A 15 1.37 -7.13 17.42
C LEU A 15 0.84 -5.71 17.21
N ALA A 16 -0.32 -5.39 17.78
CA ALA A 16 -0.88 -4.04 17.69
C ALA A 16 -0.59 -3.23 18.96
N LEU A 17 -0.15 -1.99 18.77
CA LEU A 17 -0.01 -1.02 19.84
C LEU A 17 -1.34 -0.28 20.06
N VAL A 18 -1.50 0.33 21.23
CA VAL A 18 -2.60 1.27 21.43
C VAL A 18 -2.30 2.51 20.57
N TYR A 19 -3.32 3.12 19.97
CA TYR A 19 -3.13 4.35 19.22
C TYR A 19 -2.68 5.48 20.14
N GLU A 20 -1.83 6.37 19.63
CA GLU A 20 -1.26 7.50 20.34
C GLU A 20 -1.16 8.69 19.37
N THR A 21 -0.73 9.85 19.87
CA THR A 21 -0.39 10.97 18.98
C THR A 21 0.70 10.55 18.00
N VAL A 22 0.57 10.95 16.73
CA VAL A 22 1.34 10.44 15.60
C VAL A 22 2.86 10.38 15.82
N ASN A 23 3.46 11.40 16.45
CA ASN A 23 4.89 11.44 16.72
C ASN A 23 5.33 10.32 17.69
N ILE A 24 4.63 10.20 18.82
CA ILE A 24 4.88 9.16 19.83
C ILE A 24 4.64 7.77 19.23
N ALA A 25 3.56 7.59 18.48
CA ALA A 25 3.25 6.32 17.82
C ALA A 25 4.36 5.89 16.85
N SER A 26 4.97 6.85 16.14
CA SER A 26 6.11 6.58 15.24
C SER A 26 7.34 6.10 16.01
N ASP A 27 7.71 6.78 17.09
CA ASP A 27 8.86 6.39 17.92
C ASP A 27 8.65 5.03 18.58
N HIS A 28 7.46 4.81 19.14
CA HIS A 28 7.08 3.53 19.72
C HIS A 28 7.10 2.40 18.69
N ASN A 29 6.64 2.65 17.46
CA ASN A 29 6.71 1.66 16.38
C ASN A 29 8.16 1.26 16.06
N GLN A 30 9.07 2.23 15.95
CA GLN A 30 10.49 1.97 15.69
C GLN A 30 11.14 1.16 16.82
N MET A 31 10.89 1.55 18.07
CA MET A 31 11.38 0.82 19.23
C MET A 31 10.86 -0.62 19.26
N VAL A 32 9.58 -0.82 18.97
CA VAL A 32 8.97 -2.15 18.96
C VAL A 32 9.58 -3.05 17.88
N MET A 33 9.78 -2.54 16.66
CA MET A 33 10.45 -3.31 15.60
C MET A 33 11.87 -3.74 16.02
N GLU A 34 12.62 -2.87 16.70
CA GLU A 34 13.94 -3.20 17.20
C GLU A 34 13.91 -4.22 18.35
N VAL A 35 13.02 -4.03 19.32
CA VAL A 35 12.81 -4.97 20.43
C VAL A 35 12.42 -6.35 19.90
N MET A 36 11.55 -6.44 18.91
CA MET A 36 11.16 -7.71 18.28
C MET A 36 12.38 -8.45 17.70
N ARG A 37 13.26 -7.75 16.98
CA ARG A 37 14.50 -8.35 16.44
C ARG A 37 15.44 -8.82 17.54
N GLN A 38 15.64 -8.02 18.58
CA GLN A 38 16.53 -8.38 19.69
C GLN A 38 16.00 -9.57 20.50
N VAL A 39 14.70 -9.58 20.81
CA VAL A 39 14.05 -10.68 21.55
C VAL A 39 14.08 -11.96 20.72
N ALA A 40 13.77 -11.90 19.43
CA ALA A 40 13.88 -13.07 18.55
C ALA A 40 15.30 -13.65 18.57
N LYS A 41 16.32 -12.81 18.39
CA LYS A 41 17.72 -13.23 18.41
C LYS A 41 18.13 -13.89 19.73
N ARG A 42 17.69 -13.34 20.88
CA ARG A 42 17.96 -13.92 22.21
C ARG A 42 17.33 -15.30 22.41
N ASN A 43 16.26 -15.59 21.69
CA ASN A 43 15.54 -16.86 21.75
C ASN A 43 15.92 -17.82 20.60
N GLY A 44 17.01 -17.55 19.87
CA GLY A 44 17.47 -18.41 18.77
C GLY A 44 16.61 -18.31 17.50
N PHE A 45 15.81 -17.25 17.35
CA PHE A 45 14.97 -16.98 16.18
C PHE A 45 15.48 -15.79 15.37
N ALA A 46 15.03 -15.67 14.13
CA ALA A 46 15.17 -14.48 13.31
C ALA A 46 13.78 -13.84 13.10
N CYS A 47 13.64 -12.55 13.46
CA CYS A 47 12.43 -11.79 13.15
C CYS A 47 12.57 -11.18 11.75
N LEU A 48 11.77 -11.68 10.80
CA LEU A 48 11.76 -11.19 9.43
C LEU A 48 10.71 -10.09 9.30
N LEU A 49 11.14 -8.84 9.11
CA LEU A 49 10.25 -7.71 8.84
C LEU A 49 10.07 -7.41 7.35
N HIS A 50 10.66 -8.23 6.48
CA HIS A 50 10.51 -8.12 5.04
C HIS A 50 9.05 -8.34 4.65
N GLU A 51 8.55 -7.54 3.70
CA GLU A 51 7.14 -7.51 3.28
C GLU A 51 6.70 -8.80 2.60
N LYS A 52 7.62 -9.51 1.94
CA LYS A 52 7.35 -10.78 1.26
C LYS A 52 8.49 -11.80 1.49
N PRO A 53 8.64 -12.37 2.70
CA PRO A 53 9.79 -13.20 3.02
C PRO A 53 9.77 -14.55 2.29
N PHE A 54 8.58 -15.07 1.98
CA PHE A 54 8.38 -16.34 1.29
C PHE A 54 7.44 -16.17 0.09
N ALA A 55 7.84 -16.69 -1.07
CA ALA A 55 7.01 -16.71 -2.27
C ALA A 55 5.80 -17.64 -2.08
N GLY A 56 4.64 -17.25 -2.61
CA GLY A 56 3.41 -18.06 -2.55
C GLY A 56 2.67 -18.05 -1.20
N LEU A 57 3.19 -17.37 -0.18
CA LEU A 57 2.53 -17.18 1.12
C LEU A 57 2.12 -15.72 1.34
N ASN A 58 1.27 -15.44 2.33
CA ASN A 58 0.89 -14.07 2.68
C ASN A 58 2.12 -13.22 3.02
N GLY A 59 2.04 -11.94 2.63
CA GLY A 59 3.07 -10.95 2.96
C GLY A 59 2.78 -10.26 4.29
N SER A 60 3.76 -9.50 4.79
CA SER A 60 3.64 -8.72 6.03
C SER A 60 3.44 -7.24 5.70
N GLY A 61 2.32 -6.69 6.17
CA GLY A 61 2.00 -5.26 6.08
C GLY A 61 2.12 -4.57 7.44
N LYS A 62 1.97 -3.25 7.44
CA LYS A 62 1.84 -2.45 8.66
C LYS A 62 0.65 -1.50 8.54
N HIS A 63 -0.52 -1.91 9.00
CA HIS A 63 -1.73 -1.10 8.79
C HIS A 63 -1.67 0.19 9.62
N ASN A 64 -1.71 1.34 8.95
CA ASN A 64 -1.69 2.64 9.60
C ASN A 64 -3.13 3.11 9.85
N ASN A 65 -3.58 2.98 11.09
CA ASN A 65 -4.88 3.48 11.53
C ASN A 65 -4.77 4.98 11.82
N PHE A 66 -5.46 5.80 11.03
CA PHE A 66 -5.38 7.26 11.02
C PHE A 66 -6.72 7.88 11.44
N SER A 67 -6.67 8.78 12.42
CA SER A 67 -7.81 9.60 12.85
C SER A 67 -7.35 10.97 13.28
N ILE A 68 -8.23 11.97 13.15
CA ILE A 68 -7.98 13.33 13.61
C ILE A 68 -8.96 13.65 14.73
N SER A 69 -8.42 14.04 15.88
CA SER A 69 -9.20 14.47 17.04
C SER A 69 -8.81 15.88 17.45
N THR A 70 -9.79 16.65 17.90
CA THR A 70 -9.57 17.95 18.53
C THR A 70 -8.98 17.78 19.94
N ASP A 71 -8.46 18.87 20.49
CA ASP A 71 -8.05 18.98 21.90
C ASP A 71 -9.20 18.72 22.89
N THR A 72 -10.44 18.99 22.48
CA THR A 72 -11.66 18.66 23.24
C THR A 72 -12.08 17.19 23.16
N GLY A 73 -11.34 16.35 22.41
CA GLY A 73 -11.61 14.93 22.27
C GLY A 73 -12.64 14.57 21.18
N TYR A 74 -13.03 15.53 20.35
CA TYR A 74 -13.95 15.30 19.23
C TYR A 74 -13.22 14.70 18.03
N ASN A 75 -13.62 13.51 17.60
CA ASN A 75 -13.02 12.82 16.45
C ASN A 75 -13.76 13.20 15.15
N LEU A 76 -13.04 13.79 14.20
CA LEU A 76 -13.57 14.30 12.94
C LEU A 76 -14.09 13.20 11.99
N PHE A 77 -13.64 11.96 12.18
CA PHE A 77 -14.09 10.81 11.39
C PHE A 77 -15.09 9.93 12.13
N LYS A 78 -15.62 10.39 13.28
CA LYS A 78 -16.72 9.70 13.95
C LYS A 78 -18.04 10.32 13.49
N PRO A 79 -18.99 9.52 12.94
CA PRO A 79 -20.33 10.01 12.62
C PRO A 79 -21.04 10.56 13.85
N ARG A 80 -21.84 11.61 13.66
CA ARG A 80 -22.70 12.18 14.71
C ARG A 80 -24.02 11.41 14.83
N PRO A 81 -24.70 11.50 16.00
CA PRO A 81 -26.11 11.12 16.09
C PRO A 81 -26.95 11.94 15.10
N ALA A 82 -28.02 11.33 14.57
CA ALA A 82 -28.91 11.97 13.58
C ALA A 82 -29.56 13.28 14.05
N SER A 83 -29.56 13.56 15.36
CA SER A 83 -30.07 14.79 15.95
C SER A 83 -29.12 15.99 15.86
N GLU A 84 -27.86 15.79 15.45
CA GLU A 84 -26.82 16.81 15.38
C GLU A 84 -26.39 17.12 13.94
N ASP A 85 -25.78 18.29 13.72
CA ASP A 85 -25.19 18.64 12.42
C ASP A 85 -23.94 17.78 12.14
N ASP A 86 -24.06 16.89 11.16
CA ASP A 86 -22.99 15.99 10.71
C ASP A 86 -22.15 16.58 9.55
N SER A 87 -22.37 17.85 9.20
CA SER A 87 -21.62 18.52 8.12
C SER A 87 -20.11 18.47 8.32
N LEU A 88 -19.63 18.56 9.57
CA LEU A 88 -18.19 18.49 9.87
C LEU A 88 -17.61 17.10 9.58
N PHE A 89 -18.34 16.03 9.89
CA PHE A 89 -17.95 14.66 9.53
C PHE A 89 -17.93 14.51 8.01
N ILE A 90 -19.01 14.92 7.33
CA ILE A 90 -19.13 14.86 5.85
C ILE A 90 -17.97 15.60 5.18
N LEU A 91 -17.69 16.84 5.59
CA LEU A 91 -16.57 17.63 5.09
C LEU A 91 -15.23 16.95 5.37
N SER A 92 -15.07 16.31 6.52
CA SER A 92 -13.84 15.58 6.86
C SER A 92 -13.63 14.35 5.97
N ILE A 93 -14.70 13.59 5.68
CA ILE A 93 -14.64 12.48 4.72
C ILE A 93 -14.30 13.00 3.32
N LEU A 94 -14.98 14.06 2.86
CA LEU A 94 -14.72 14.67 1.55
C LEU A 94 -13.30 15.24 1.42
N ALA A 95 -12.75 15.81 2.50
CA ALA A 95 -11.36 16.26 2.55
C ALA A 95 -10.39 15.09 2.37
N LEU A 96 -10.65 13.94 3.01
CA LEU A 96 -9.85 12.74 2.79
C LEU A 96 -10.02 12.20 1.36
N LEU A 97 -11.24 12.17 0.80
CA LEU A 97 -11.46 11.70 -0.57
C LEU A 97 -10.69 12.56 -1.58
N ARG A 98 -10.73 13.90 -1.42
CA ARG A 98 -9.91 14.82 -2.22
C ARG A 98 -8.42 14.52 -2.06
N SER A 99 -7.97 14.32 -0.82
CA SER A 99 -6.57 14.01 -0.52
C SER A 99 -6.08 12.77 -1.26
N VAL A 100 -6.86 11.69 -1.24
CA VAL A 100 -6.52 10.43 -1.91
C VAL A 100 -6.64 10.55 -3.43
N ASP A 101 -7.63 11.26 -3.96
CA ASP A 101 -7.79 11.46 -5.40
C ASP A 101 -6.68 12.33 -6.00
N VAL A 102 -6.40 13.49 -5.40
CA VAL A 102 -5.44 14.46 -5.93
C VAL A 102 -4.00 14.02 -5.72
N TYR A 103 -3.71 13.36 -4.59
CA TYR A 103 -2.35 13.01 -4.15
C TYR A 103 -2.14 11.50 -3.97
N GLY A 104 -2.92 10.67 -4.67
CA GLY A 104 -2.82 9.21 -4.59
C GLY A 104 -1.46 8.66 -5.05
N ASP A 105 -0.80 9.34 -5.98
CA ASP A 105 0.58 9.09 -6.39
C ASP A 105 1.56 9.25 -5.22
N LEU A 106 1.43 10.32 -4.44
CA LEU A 106 2.28 10.58 -3.28
C LEU A 106 2.04 9.56 -2.15
N LEU A 107 0.77 9.18 -1.92
CA LEU A 107 0.43 8.16 -0.93
C LEU A 107 0.90 6.75 -1.37
N ARG A 108 0.86 6.43 -2.67
CA ARG A 108 1.50 5.23 -3.21
C ARG A 108 3.01 5.24 -2.97
N MET A 109 3.66 6.37 -3.24
CA MET A 109 5.09 6.57 -3.04
C MET A 109 5.48 6.39 -1.56
N ALA A 110 4.65 6.88 -0.63
CA ALA A 110 4.88 6.73 0.81
C ALA A 110 5.02 5.27 1.27
N SER A 111 4.43 4.34 0.51
CA SER A 111 4.48 2.89 0.76
C SER A 111 5.40 2.14 -0.22
N ALA A 112 6.19 2.85 -1.03
CA ALA A 112 7.04 2.21 -2.02
C ALA A 112 8.34 1.65 -1.41
N SER A 113 8.67 0.41 -1.76
CA SER A 113 9.96 -0.24 -1.52
C SER A 113 10.08 -1.47 -2.43
N ALA A 114 11.32 -1.89 -2.71
CA ALA A 114 11.60 -3.08 -3.52
C ALA A 114 10.85 -4.34 -3.01
N SER A 115 10.82 -4.50 -1.69
CA SER A 115 10.15 -5.60 -1.01
C SER A 115 8.62 -5.49 -1.02
N ASN A 116 8.07 -4.27 -0.90
CA ASN A 116 6.63 -4.06 -0.86
C ASN A 116 5.99 -4.20 -2.25
N ASP A 117 6.75 -3.97 -3.34
CA ASP A 117 6.31 -4.29 -4.70
C ASP A 117 6.03 -5.80 -4.89
N GLN A 118 6.71 -6.66 -4.13
CA GLN A 118 6.45 -8.12 -4.13
C GLN A 118 5.24 -8.50 -3.25
N ARG A 119 4.74 -7.57 -2.43
CA ARG A 119 3.62 -7.79 -1.51
C ARG A 119 2.29 -7.37 -2.12
N LEU A 120 2.21 -6.15 -2.64
CA LEU A 120 0.95 -5.52 -3.07
C LEU A 120 0.27 -6.29 -4.23
N GLY A 121 -1.07 -6.33 -4.23
CA GLY A 121 -1.87 -6.93 -5.31
C GLY A 121 -2.21 -8.40 -5.16
N GLY A 122 -2.03 -8.99 -3.98
CA GLY A 122 -2.46 -10.35 -3.70
C GLY A 122 -2.23 -10.78 -2.24
N PHE A 123 -2.74 -11.95 -1.87
CA PHE A 123 -2.58 -12.53 -0.52
C PHE A 123 -2.93 -11.54 0.61
N GLU A 124 -4.13 -10.95 0.56
CA GLU A 124 -4.64 -9.96 1.51
C GLU A 124 -3.93 -8.60 1.53
N ALA A 125 -2.95 -8.37 0.64
CA ALA A 125 -2.37 -7.05 0.44
C ALA A 125 -3.11 -6.28 -0.66
N PRO A 126 -3.47 -5.01 -0.43
CA PRO A 126 -4.22 -4.21 -1.41
C PRO A 126 -3.44 -4.07 -2.73
N PRO A 127 -4.12 -3.93 -3.88
CA PRO A 127 -3.45 -3.62 -5.13
C PRO A 127 -2.92 -2.19 -5.15
N SER A 128 -2.07 -1.89 -6.13
CA SER A 128 -1.48 -0.56 -6.34
C SER A 128 -2.42 0.44 -7.02
N ILE A 129 -3.71 0.40 -6.66
CA ILE A 129 -4.77 1.29 -7.13
C ILE A 129 -5.33 1.99 -5.89
N LEU A 130 -5.01 3.27 -5.67
CA LEU A 130 -5.48 3.96 -4.46
C LEU A 130 -6.96 4.32 -4.54
N SER A 131 -7.79 3.42 -4.02
CA SER A 131 -9.21 3.59 -3.79
C SER A 131 -9.53 3.70 -2.30
N VAL A 132 -10.70 4.25 -2.00
CA VAL A 132 -11.23 4.34 -0.63
C VAL A 132 -12.46 3.46 -0.48
N PHE A 133 -12.46 2.62 0.54
CA PHE A 133 -13.65 1.92 1.00
C PHE A 133 -14.33 2.76 2.09
N LEU A 134 -15.61 3.06 1.92
CA LEU A 134 -16.42 3.78 2.92
C LEU A 134 -17.47 2.90 3.59
N GLY A 135 -17.85 1.79 2.94
CA GLY A 135 -19.06 1.04 3.27
C GLY A 135 -20.30 1.66 2.62
N GLU A 136 -21.36 0.87 2.45
CA GLU A 136 -22.61 1.32 1.84
C GLU A 136 -23.27 2.41 2.67
N ALA A 137 -23.27 2.29 4.00
CA ALA A 137 -23.96 3.25 4.86
C ALA A 137 -23.40 4.68 4.72
N VAL A 138 -22.08 4.85 4.85
CA VAL A 138 -21.43 6.17 4.72
C VAL A 138 -21.50 6.67 3.28
N THR A 139 -21.36 5.77 2.29
CA THR A 139 -21.50 6.15 0.87
C THR A 139 -22.90 6.71 0.58
N ASN A 140 -23.95 6.06 1.09
CA ASN A 140 -25.33 6.49 0.94
C ASN A 140 -25.59 7.80 1.68
N GLN A 141 -25.04 7.97 2.88
CA GLN A 141 -25.13 9.23 3.63
C GLN A 141 -24.54 10.41 2.84
N LEU A 142 -23.38 10.23 2.21
CA LEU A 142 -22.78 11.25 1.33
C LEU A 142 -23.68 11.55 0.12
N LEU A 143 -24.25 10.52 -0.51
CA LEU A 143 -25.18 10.67 -1.64
C LEU A 143 -26.44 11.44 -1.23
N GLU A 144 -27.04 11.13 -0.09
CA GLU A 144 -28.23 11.81 0.44
C GLU A 144 -27.94 13.27 0.78
N SER A 145 -26.77 13.54 1.35
CA SER A 145 -26.32 14.90 1.65
C SER A 145 -26.25 15.77 0.39
N VAL A 146 -25.94 15.17 -0.76
CA VAL A 146 -25.99 15.87 -2.07
C VAL A 146 -27.40 15.91 -2.66
N LYS A 147 -28.20 14.84 -2.56
CA LYS A 147 -29.58 14.82 -3.10
C LYS A 147 -30.53 15.75 -2.36
N GLY A 148 -30.38 15.89 -1.04
CA GLY A 148 -31.09 16.87 -0.22
C GLY A 148 -30.78 18.33 -0.61
N ILE A 149 -29.77 18.54 -1.46
CA ILE A 149 -29.42 19.84 -2.06
C ILE A 149 -30.11 20.03 -3.43
N VAL A 150 -30.53 18.95 -4.11
CA VAL A 150 -31.08 18.97 -5.49
C VAL A 150 -32.62 19.02 -5.56
N HIS A 151 -33.36 18.84 -4.46
CA HIS A 151 -34.82 19.02 -4.46
C HIS A 151 -35.27 20.40 -3.95
N LYS A 152 -35.42 21.33 -4.89
CA LYS A 152 -36.43 22.40 -4.85
C LYS A 152 -37.05 22.56 -6.23
N ASP A 153 -38.00 21.68 -6.54
CA ASP A 153 -39.07 22.01 -7.48
C ASP A 153 -40.41 22.02 -6.73
N ASN A 154 -41.27 22.93 -7.18
CA ASN A 154 -42.36 23.53 -6.44
C ASN A 154 -43.45 22.56 -5.93
N ASN A 155 -44.09 22.99 -4.83
CA ASN A 155 -45.33 22.48 -4.22
C ASN A 155 -45.26 21.18 -3.41
N ARG A 156 -45.00 21.30 -2.10
CA ARG A 156 -46.01 21.11 -1.04
C ARG A 156 -45.40 21.26 0.36
N SER A 157 -46.20 21.85 1.22
CA SER A 157 -46.00 22.08 2.64
C SER A 157 -46.00 20.79 3.46
N SER A 158 -44.83 20.40 3.96
CA SER A 158 -44.61 19.70 5.24
C SER A 158 -43.13 19.35 5.33
N ILE A 159 -42.41 19.94 6.29
CA ILE A 159 -41.05 19.50 6.65
C ILE A 159 -41.25 18.19 7.43
N GLU A 160 -41.07 17.05 6.76
CA GLU A 160 -40.81 15.79 7.45
C GLU A 160 -39.34 15.77 7.86
N ILE A 161 -39.12 15.76 9.17
CA ILE A 161 -37.86 15.38 9.78
C ILE A 161 -37.59 13.95 9.31
N VAL A 162 -36.52 13.77 8.53
CA VAL A 162 -36.05 12.47 8.08
C VAL A 162 -35.91 11.57 9.32
N PRO A 163 -36.59 10.41 9.39
CA PRO A 163 -36.40 9.50 10.49
C PRO A 163 -34.96 8.99 10.46
N ALA A 164 -34.30 9.05 11.62
CA ALA A 164 -32.98 8.46 11.81
C ALA A 164 -32.99 6.98 11.39
N LEU A 165 -31.91 6.54 10.73
CA LEU A 165 -31.57 5.14 10.62
C LEU A 165 -31.53 4.51 12.04
N PRO A 166 -31.98 3.26 12.21
CA PRO A 166 -31.77 2.53 13.46
C PRO A 166 -30.28 2.44 13.77
N ASP A 167 -29.92 2.27 15.04
CA ASP A 167 -28.54 2.06 15.49
C ASP A 167 -27.78 1.17 14.50
N LEU A 168 -26.78 1.75 13.83
CA LEU A 168 -25.98 1.05 12.83
C LEU A 168 -25.37 -0.20 13.48
N GLU A 169 -25.89 -1.38 13.18
CA GLU A 169 -25.16 -2.62 13.40
C GLU A 169 -23.92 -2.57 12.50
N PHE A 170 -22.76 -2.29 13.10
CA PHE A 170 -21.47 -2.22 12.43
C PHE A 170 -21.03 -3.62 11.93
N ASP A 171 -21.62 -4.12 10.86
CA ASP A 171 -21.01 -5.15 10.01
C ASP A 171 -21.05 -4.76 8.53
N ASP A 172 -20.59 -3.54 8.24
CA ASP A 172 -20.22 -3.07 6.90
C ASP A 172 -18.69 -3.17 6.72
N SER A 173 -18.08 -4.18 7.35
CA SER A 173 -16.64 -4.39 7.30
C SER A 173 -16.21 -4.68 5.86
N ASP A 174 -15.09 -4.13 5.40
CA ASP A 174 -14.45 -4.55 4.14
C ASP A 174 -14.08 -6.03 4.27
N ARG A 175 -15.04 -6.91 3.97
CA ARG A 175 -14.98 -8.35 4.25
C ARG A 175 -13.80 -9.02 3.57
N ASN A 176 -13.33 -8.44 2.45
CA ASN A 176 -12.20 -8.96 1.70
C ASN A 176 -10.86 -8.32 2.11
N ARG A 177 -10.87 -7.29 2.97
CA ARG A 177 -9.70 -6.51 3.41
C ARG A 177 -8.80 -6.03 2.27
N THR A 178 -9.37 -5.76 1.10
CA THR A 178 -8.60 -5.51 -0.13
C THR A 178 -8.39 -4.04 -0.43
N SER A 179 -9.12 -3.15 0.25
CA SER A 179 -9.00 -1.73 -0.02
C SER A 179 -7.67 -1.17 0.53
N PRO A 180 -6.97 -0.32 -0.25
CA PRO A 180 -5.80 0.40 0.24
C PRO A 180 -6.10 1.32 1.42
N MET A 181 -7.25 2.00 1.41
CA MET A 181 -7.68 2.96 2.42
C MET A 181 -9.13 2.67 2.82
N ALA A 182 -9.35 2.13 4.03
CA ALA A 182 -10.67 1.71 4.45
C ALA A 182 -11.19 2.51 5.65
N PHE A 183 -12.40 3.05 5.56
CA PHE A 183 -13.11 3.58 6.71
C PHE A 183 -13.54 2.42 7.62
N THR A 184 -13.19 2.50 8.90
CA THR A 184 -13.49 1.45 9.90
C THR A 184 -14.28 2.02 11.08
N GLY A 185 -15.24 2.89 10.77
CA GLY A 185 -16.25 3.42 11.68
C GLY A 185 -15.90 4.73 12.38
N ASN A 186 -14.63 4.92 12.77
CA ASN A 186 -14.18 6.17 13.41
C ASN A 186 -12.77 6.61 13.01
N LYS A 187 -12.21 5.98 11.99
CA LYS A 187 -10.83 6.14 11.52
C LYS A 187 -10.69 5.53 10.14
N PHE A 188 -9.61 5.86 9.46
CA PHE A 188 -9.21 5.22 8.22
C PHE A 188 -8.02 4.31 8.42
N GLU A 189 -8.04 3.15 7.79
CA GLU A 189 -6.98 2.16 7.85
C GLU A 189 -6.25 2.15 6.50
N PHE A 190 -5.00 2.62 6.49
CA PHE A 190 -4.15 2.59 5.31
C PHE A 190 -3.29 1.32 5.29
N ARG A 191 -3.57 0.41 4.35
CA ARG A 191 -3.07 -0.97 4.34
C ARG A 191 -1.86 -1.19 3.42
N MET A 192 -1.45 -0.16 2.67
CA MET A 192 -0.36 -0.30 1.71
C MET A 192 1.04 -0.29 2.33
N VAL A 193 1.20 0.24 3.55
CA VAL A 193 2.50 0.39 4.20
C VAL A 193 3.15 -0.97 4.45
N GLY A 194 4.44 -1.08 4.10
CA GLY A 194 5.25 -2.27 4.31
C GLY A 194 5.61 -2.52 5.78
N SER A 195 5.78 -3.79 6.15
CA SER A 195 6.15 -4.21 7.50
C SER A 195 7.51 -3.69 7.97
N SER A 196 8.44 -3.38 7.07
CA SER A 196 9.76 -2.82 7.41
C SER A 196 9.80 -1.29 7.46
N GLN A 197 8.83 -0.62 6.84
CA GLN A 197 8.85 0.83 6.64
C GLN A 197 8.58 1.62 7.92
N SER A 198 9.14 2.83 8.01
CA SER A 198 8.77 3.78 9.06
C SER A 198 7.36 4.34 8.82
N ILE A 199 6.52 4.38 9.86
CA ILE A 199 5.21 5.05 9.75
C ILE A 199 5.33 6.58 9.73
N ALA A 200 6.50 7.15 10.03
CA ALA A 200 6.71 8.60 9.98
C ALA A 200 6.41 9.14 8.58
N ARG A 201 6.99 8.55 7.53
CA ARG A 201 6.86 9.04 6.15
C ARG A 201 5.41 9.08 5.68
N VAL A 202 4.68 7.98 5.87
CA VAL A 202 3.28 7.90 5.45
C VAL A 202 2.40 8.87 6.21
N ASN A 203 2.64 9.06 7.51
CA ASN A 203 1.87 10.01 8.29
C ASN A 203 2.25 11.46 8.00
N THR A 204 3.51 11.76 7.68
CA THR A 204 3.91 13.08 7.16
C THR A 204 3.10 13.41 5.92
N PHE A 205 3.05 12.52 4.93
CA PHE A 205 2.32 12.81 3.69
C PHE A 205 0.81 12.81 3.89
N LEU A 206 0.23 11.88 4.67
CA LEU A 206 -1.19 11.91 5.03
C LEU A 206 -1.59 13.24 5.69
N ASN A 207 -0.79 13.72 6.64
CA ASN A 207 -1.04 15.00 7.32
C ASN A 207 -0.93 16.19 6.36
N ILE A 208 0.04 16.19 5.43
CA ILE A 208 0.21 17.24 4.42
C ILE A 208 -1.00 17.30 3.48
N VAL A 209 -1.39 16.17 2.89
CA VAL A 209 -2.46 16.16 1.87
C VAL A 209 -3.82 16.51 2.46
N ILE A 210 -4.07 16.10 3.72
CA ILE A 210 -5.31 16.45 4.40
C ILE A 210 -5.31 17.89 4.92
N ALA A 211 -4.15 18.42 5.31
CA ALA A 211 -4.00 19.83 5.66
C ALA A 211 -4.34 20.73 4.46
N ASP A 212 -3.81 20.42 3.26
CA ASP A 212 -4.16 21.14 2.02
C ASP A 212 -5.66 21.10 1.72
N SER A 213 -6.30 19.94 1.91
CA SER A 213 -7.74 19.81 1.73
C SER A 213 -8.53 20.64 2.74
N PHE A 214 -8.16 20.62 4.02
CA PHE A 214 -8.81 21.43 5.04
C PHE A 214 -8.58 22.92 4.87
N GLU A 215 -7.37 23.34 4.49
CA GLU A 215 -7.04 24.74 4.22
C GLU A 215 -7.90 25.28 3.06
N MET A 216 -8.00 24.54 1.96
CA MET A 216 -8.86 24.91 0.83
C MET A 216 -10.32 25.06 1.26
N PHE A 217 -10.81 24.17 2.14
CA PHE A 217 -12.20 24.20 2.60
C PHE A 217 -12.42 25.39 3.53
N ALA A 218 -11.51 25.61 4.49
CA ALA A 218 -11.57 26.70 5.45
C ALA A 218 -11.54 28.07 4.75
N GLN A 219 -10.56 28.31 3.86
CA GLN A 219 -10.45 29.57 3.12
C GLN A 219 -11.72 29.91 2.34
N ARG A 220 -12.33 28.90 1.69
CA ARG A 220 -13.56 29.08 0.92
C ARG A 220 -14.76 29.39 1.81
N LEU A 221 -14.90 28.70 2.94
CA LEU A 221 -16.01 28.90 3.87
C LEU A 221 -15.89 30.22 4.64
N GLU A 222 -14.68 30.63 5.03
CA GLU A 222 -14.43 31.90 5.73
C GLU A 222 -14.65 33.12 4.84
N ALA A 223 -14.36 32.99 3.53
CA ALA A 223 -14.63 34.05 2.55
C ALA A 223 -16.12 34.15 2.16
N ALA A 224 -16.96 33.20 2.58
CA ALA A 224 -18.35 33.13 2.18
C ALA A 224 -19.20 34.22 2.83
N LYS A 225 -20.04 34.90 2.03
CA LYS A 225 -21.07 35.81 2.56
C LYS A 225 -22.23 35.06 3.21
N ASP A 226 -22.56 33.88 2.65
CA ASP A 226 -23.56 32.95 3.17
C ASP A 226 -22.88 31.61 3.42
N PHE A 227 -22.50 31.38 4.67
CA PHE A 227 -21.77 30.18 5.09
C PHE A 227 -22.57 28.90 4.80
N GLU A 228 -23.89 28.89 5.02
CA GLU A 228 -24.71 27.68 4.84
C GLU A 228 -24.92 27.34 3.37
N ALA A 229 -25.07 28.35 2.51
CA ALA A 229 -25.12 28.13 1.07
C ALA A 229 -23.77 27.62 0.54
N GLU A 230 -22.66 28.22 0.96
CA GLU A 230 -21.32 27.83 0.51
C GLU A 230 -20.93 26.43 1.02
N LYS A 231 -21.28 26.09 2.27
CA LYS A 231 -21.11 24.75 2.85
C LYS A 231 -21.77 23.68 1.98
N LYS A 232 -23.02 23.91 1.56
CA LYS A 232 -23.75 22.99 0.67
C LYS A 232 -23.09 22.89 -0.71
N ALA A 233 -22.71 24.02 -1.30
CA ALA A 233 -22.04 24.06 -2.60
C ALA A 233 -20.70 23.29 -2.57
N LEU A 234 -19.90 23.50 -1.52
CA LEU A 234 -18.64 22.79 -1.31
C LEU A 234 -18.85 21.28 -1.19
N ILE A 235 -19.82 20.82 -0.39
CA ILE A 235 -20.15 19.39 -0.24
C ILE A 235 -20.52 18.78 -1.59
N SER A 236 -21.44 19.39 -2.33
CA SER A 236 -21.87 18.90 -3.64
C SER A 236 -20.72 18.84 -4.65
N GLU A 237 -19.88 19.88 -4.69
CA GLU A 237 -18.75 19.94 -5.62
C GLU A 237 -17.68 18.89 -5.29
N MET A 238 -17.27 18.78 -4.03
CA MET A 238 -16.24 17.83 -3.60
C MET A 238 -16.70 16.40 -3.78
N PHE A 239 -17.98 16.12 -3.48
CA PHE A 239 -18.58 14.82 -3.76
C PHE A 239 -18.50 14.50 -5.25
N ALA A 240 -19.01 15.39 -6.11
CA ALA A 240 -19.05 15.14 -7.56
C ALA A 240 -17.65 14.92 -8.17
N LYS A 241 -16.63 15.64 -7.68
CA LYS A 241 -15.25 15.52 -8.17
C LYS A 241 -14.54 14.27 -7.69
N HIS A 242 -14.69 13.93 -6.41
CA HIS A 242 -13.81 12.96 -5.75
C HIS A 242 -14.47 11.61 -5.44
N ILE A 243 -15.79 11.46 -5.60
CA ILE A 243 -16.48 10.17 -5.37
C ILE A 243 -15.96 9.04 -6.26
N LYS A 244 -15.34 9.36 -7.41
CA LYS A 244 -14.80 8.37 -8.36
C LYS A 244 -13.78 7.41 -7.72
N ILE A 245 -13.07 7.82 -6.67
CA ILE A 245 -12.09 6.98 -5.96
C ILE A 245 -12.72 6.04 -4.93
N VAL A 246 -14.02 6.21 -4.63
CA VAL A 246 -14.74 5.32 -3.73
C VAL A 246 -15.08 4.02 -4.45
N PHE A 247 -14.68 2.92 -3.83
CA PHE A 247 -14.96 1.58 -4.32
C PHE A 247 -15.13 0.61 -3.15
N ASN A 248 -16.36 0.12 -2.97
CA ASN A 248 -16.74 -0.80 -1.88
C ASN A 248 -16.69 -2.29 -2.31
N GLY A 249 -16.11 -2.58 -3.48
CA GLY A 249 -16.06 -3.93 -4.06
C GLY A 249 -14.74 -4.68 -3.80
N ASN A 250 -14.56 -5.78 -4.54
CA ASN A 250 -13.32 -6.56 -4.51
C ASN A 250 -12.21 -5.88 -5.33
N ASN A 251 -11.18 -5.36 -4.67
CA ASN A 251 -10.11 -4.64 -5.34
C ASN A 251 -9.16 -5.56 -6.16
N TYR A 252 -9.25 -6.89 -6.04
CA TYR A 252 -8.45 -7.82 -6.85
C TYR A 252 -9.05 -8.12 -8.23
N SER A 253 -10.30 -7.73 -8.47
CA SER A 253 -11.00 -8.08 -9.70
C SER A 253 -10.36 -7.39 -10.92
N LYS A 254 -10.35 -8.07 -12.08
CA LYS A 254 -9.86 -7.45 -13.32
C LYS A 254 -10.79 -6.33 -13.77
N GLU A 255 -12.07 -6.49 -13.46
CA GLU A 255 -13.13 -5.52 -13.68
C GLU A 255 -12.81 -4.21 -12.96
N TRP A 256 -12.34 -4.29 -11.70
CA TRP A 256 -11.93 -3.09 -10.96
C TRP A 256 -10.71 -2.42 -11.58
N GLN A 257 -9.73 -3.18 -12.06
CA GLN A 257 -8.56 -2.57 -12.71
C GLN A 257 -8.95 -1.78 -13.97
N GLN A 258 -9.85 -2.33 -14.79
CA GLN A 258 -10.36 -1.66 -15.98
C GLN A 258 -11.22 -0.44 -15.64
N GLU A 259 -12.06 -0.57 -14.62
CA GLU A 259 -12.91 0.51 -14.13
C GLU A 259 -12.10 1.65 -13.50
N ALA A 260 -11.11 1.35 -12.68
CA ALA A 260 -10.21 2.33 -12.09
C ALA A 260 -9.50 3.15 -13.18
N GLN A 261 -9.05 2.48 -14.25
CA GLN A 261 -8.43 3.15 -15.38
C GLN A 261 -9.42 4.04 -16.15
N SER A 262 -10.67 3.60 -16.36
CA SER A 262 -11.70 4.42 -17.03
C SER A 262 -12.13 5.62 -16.18
N ARG A 263 -12.07 5.50 -14.85
CA ARG A 263 -12.27 6.58 -13.87
C ARG A 263 -11.06 7.52 -13.75
N GLY A 264 -9.94 7.21 -14.39
CA GLY A 264 -8.70 8.00 -14.34
C GLY A 264 -7.94 7.88 -13.02
N ILE A 265 -8.12 6.78 -12.27
CA ILE A 265 -7.37 6.50 -11.05
C ILE A 265 -5.99 5.93 -11.44
N PRO A 266 -4.87 6.53 -10.99
CA PRO A 266 -3.54 6.04 -11.30
C PRO A 266 -3.30 4.60 -10.81
N ILE A 267 -2.65 3.80 -11.66
CA ILE A 267 -2.23 2.42 -11.33
C ILE A 267 -0.70 2.39 -11.40
N ILE A 268 -0.03 2.55 -10.25
CA ILE A 268 1.43 2.68 -10.18
C ILE A 268 2.02 1.43 -9.53
N THR A 269 2.46 0.49 -10.36
CA THR A 269 2.72 -0.90 -9.94
C THR A 269 4.10 -1.13 -9.32
N ASN A 270 5.07 -0.24 -9.56
CA ASN A 270 6.44 -0.42 -9.09
C ASN A 270 6.98 0.83 -8.37
N THR A 271 8.01 0.62 -7.56
CA THR A 271 8.65 1.66 -6.74
C THR A 271 9.34 2.72 -7.59
N VAL A 272 9.97 2.37 -8.72
CA VAL A 272 10.71 3.35 -9.54
C VAL A 272 9.77 4.43 -10.06
N ASP A 273 8.63 4.02 -10.63
CA ASP A 273 7.60 4.96 -11.13
C ASP A 273 6.93 5.69 -9.96
N ALA A 274 6.66 5.01 -8.84
CA ALA A 274 6.06 5.65 -7.67
C ALA A 274 6.95 6.76 -7.09
N LEU A 275 8.27 6.60 -7.12
CA LEU A 275 9.21 7.61 -6.61
C LEU A 275 9.15 8.92 -7.38
N GLU A 276 8.74 8.93 -8.66
CA GLU A 276 8.58 10.17 -9.44
C GLU A 276 7.56 11.14 -8.83
N ALA A 277 6.59 10.61 -8.06
CA ALA A 277 5.64 11.44 -7.32
C ALA A 277 6.35 12.42 -6.37
N PHE A 278 7.55 12.08 -5.87
CA PHE A 278 8.24 12.94 -4.92
C PHE A 278 8.79 14.23 -5.55
N ILE A 279 9.07 14.20 -6.86
CA ILE A 279 9.60 15.33 -7.64
C ILE A 279 8.58 15.94 -8.61
N ALA A 280 7.35 15.41 -8.64
CA ALA A 280 6.28 15.97 -9.46
C ALA A 280 5.97 17.41 -9.01
N ASP A 281 5.90 18.35 -9.96
CA ASP A 281 5.72 19.79 -9.65
C ASP A 281 4.54 20.07 -8.72
N LYS A 282 3.41 19.36 -8.91
CA LYS A 282 2.22 19.42 -8.05
C LYS A 282 2.53 19.10 -6.59
N ASN A 283 3.33 18.07 -6.34
CA ASN A 283 3.63 17.59 -4.99
C ASN A 283 4.73 18.44 -4.35
N VAL A 284 5.73 18.87 -5.14
CA VAL A 284 6.76 19.82 -4.67
C VAL A 284 6.13 21.15 -4.24
N GLN A 285 5.23 21.70 -5.06
CA GLN A 285 4.54 22.94 -4.73
C GLN A 285 3.68 22.80 -3.46
N LEU A 286 3.00 21.67 -3.27
CA LEU A 286 2.28 21.37 -2.04
C LEU A 286 3.21 21.44 -0.81
N PHE A 287 4.39 20.83 -0.88
CA PHE A 287 5.34 20.85 0.23
C PHE A 287 5.90 22.24 0.53
N GLU A 288 6.19 23.03 -0.51
CA GLU A 288 6.70 24.40 -0.37
C GLU A 288 5.64 25.33 0.20
N ASN A 289 4.39 25.23 -0.27
CA ASN A 289 3.27 26.03 0.23
C ASN A 289 3.04 25.81 1.73
N LEU A 290 3.15 24.56 2.18
CA LEU A 290 3.00 24.19 3.60
C LEU A 290 4.30 24.35 4.41
N ASN A 291 5.39 24.83 3.79
CA ASN A 291 6.71 24.99 4.40
C ASN A 291 7.25 23.70 5.05
N VAL A 292 7.00 22.54 4.44
CA VAL A 292 7.42 21.23 4.97
C VAL A 292 8.72 20.74 4.34
N MET A 293 8.85 20.85 3.02
CA MET A 293 10.06 20.47 2.27
C MET A 293 10.27 21.43 1.10
N THR A 294 11.53 21.68 0.78
CA THR A 294 11.95 22.44 -0.40
C THR A 294 12.12 21.53 -1.61
N LYS A 295 12.08 22.10 -2.82
CA LYS A 295 12.41 21.36 -4.05
C LYS A 295 13.75 20.60 -3.99
N ALA A 296 14.76 21.18 -3.35
CA ALA A 296 16.07 20.55 -3.20
C ALA A 296 16.01 19.31 -2.28
N GLU A 297 15.24 19.36 -1.20
CA GLU A 297 15.03 18.22 -0.30
C GLU A 297 14.23 17.10 -0.99
N CYS A 298 13.20 17.46 -1.77
CA CYS A 298 12.45 16.49 -2.58
C CYS A 298 13.34 15.77 -3.60
N GLN A 299 14.18 16.51 -4.31
CA GLN A 299 15.13 15.94 -5.28
C GLN A 299 16.15 15.02 -4.58
N SER A 300 16.73 15.47 -3.46
CA SER A 300 17.66 14.66 -2.69
C SER A 300 16.99 13.37 -2.18
N GLY A 301 15.75 13.48 -1.69
CA GLY A 301 15.00 12.33 -1.20
C GLY A 301 14.69 11.32 -2.30
N TYR A 302 14.30 11.78 -3.49
CA TYR A 302 14.09 10.94 -4.67
C TYR A 302 15.35 10.15 -5.04
N GLU A 303 16.50 10.82 -5.11
CA GLU A 303 17.78 10.18 -5.43
C GLU A 303 18.21 9.15 -4.39
N VAL A 304 18.04 9.46 -3.09
CA VAL A 304 18.34 8.54 -1.99
C VAL A 304 17.48 7.28 -2.06
N GLU A 305 16.17 7.43 -2.31
CA GLU A 305 15.25 6.30 -2.37
C GLU A 305 15.50 5.43 -3.63
N LEU A 306 15.75 6.04 -4.79
CA LEU A 306 16.17 5.31 -5.97
C LEU A 306 17.49 4.56 -5.74
N GLY A 307 18.46 5.21 -5.11
CA GLY A 307 19.73 4.59 -4.74
C GLY A 307 19.54 3.39 -3.81
N SER A 308 18.65 3.53 -2.83
CA SER A 308 18.27 2.45 -1.89
C SER A 308 17.61 1.27 -2.63
N TYR A 309 16.60 1.53 -3.46
CA TYR A 309 15.95 0.52 -4.29
C TYR A 309 16.96 -0.22 -5.16
N ALA A 310 17.77 0.55 -5.89
CA ALA A 310 18.76 0.01 -6.81
C ALA A 310 19.80 -0.84 -6.06
N LYS A 311 20.19 -0.46 -4.84
CA LYS A 311 21.12 -1.22 -4.00
C LYS A 311 20.50 -2.53 -3.50
N THR A 312 19.25 -2.51 -3.05
CA THR A 312 18.52 -3.71 -2.61
C THR A 312 18.43 -4.73 -3.75
N ILE A 313 17.96 -4.33 -4.93
CA ILE A 313 17.87 -5.23 -6.10
C ILE A 313 19.25 -5.78 -6.51
N SER A 314 20.31 -4.97 -6.41
CA SER A 314 21.67 -5.44 -6.68
C SER A 314 22.14 -6.50 -5.69
N ILE A 315 21.86 -6.31 -4.39
CA ILE A 315 22.23 -7.28 -3.35
C ILE A 315 21.46 -8.58 -3.54
N GLU A 316 20.16 -8.51 -3.80
CA GLU A 316 19.32 -9.69 -4.07
C GLU A 316 19.82 -10.47 -5.28
N SER A 317 20.10 -9.76 -6.38
CA SER A 317 20.60 -10.37 -7.61
C SER A 317 21.97 -11.03 -7.40
N ALA A 318 22.90 -10.34 -6.73
CA ALA A 318 24.23 -10.90 -6.44
C ALA A 318 24.17 -12.10 -5.49
N THR A 319 23.27 -12.06 -4.50
CA THR A 319 23.03 -13.16 -3.57
C THR A 319 22.48 -14.38 -4.31
N LEU A 320 21.48 -14.19 -5.18
CA LEU A 320 20.93 -15.26 -6.01
C LEU A 320 22.01 -15.87 -6.92
N VAL A 321 22.83 -15.03 -7.56
CA VAL A 321 23.94 -15.51 -8.39
C VAL A 321 24.90 -16.37 -7.58
N HIS A 322 25.29 -15.91 -6.40
CA HIS A 322 26.20 -16.64 -5.52
C HIS A 322 25.62 -18.01 -5.14
N MET A 323 24.37 -18.04 -4.64
CA MET A 323 23.69 -19.27 -4.25
C MET A 323 23.58 -20.26 -5.42
N VAL A 324 23.16 -19.81 -6.59
CA VAL A 324 22.98 -20.69 -7.75
C VAL A 324 24.33 -21.27 -8.21
N LYS A 325 25.38 -20.45 -8.30
CA LYS A 325 26.70 -20.91 -8.76
C LYS A 325 27.39 -21.85 -7.78
N ARG A 326 27.25 -21.59 -6.48
CA ARG A 326 28.03 -22.29 -5.44
C ARG A 326 27.29 -23.47 -4.84
N GLU A 327 25.97 -23.45 -4.82
CA GLU A 327 25.16 -24.43 -4.10
C GLU A 327 24.27 -25.24 -5.04
N VAL A 328 23.60 -24.59 -6.01
CA VAL A 328 22.64 -25.28 -6.88
C VAL A 328 23.32 -26.02 -8.03
N ILE A 329 24.09 -25.31 -8.86
CA ILE A 329 24.73 -25.88 -10.06
C ILE A 329 25.60 -27.10 -9.71
N PRO A 330 26.50 -27.05 -8.70
CA PRO A 330 27.36 -28.20 -8.39
C PRO A 330 26.56 -29.45 -8.00
N VAL A 331 25.48 -29.29 -7.25
CA VAL A 331 24.60 -30.40 -6.85
C VAL A 331 23.88 -30.98 -8.06
N VAL A 332 23.33 -30.13 -8.93
CA VAL A 332 22.66 -30.56 -10.16
C VAL A 332 23.63 -31.30 -11.09
N THR A 333 24.84 -30.77 -11.31
CA THR A 333 25.86 -31.41 -12.13
C THR A 333 26.28 -32.77 -11.57
N ALA A 334 26.46 -32.88 -10.25
CA ALA A 334 26.79 -34.16 -9.61
C ALA A 334 25.66 -35.19 -9.78
N GLU A 335 24.41 -34.77 -9.64
CA GLU A 335 23.26 -35.65 -9.81
C GLU A 335 23.06 -36.10 -11.26
N LEU A 336 23.27 -35.20 -12.23
CA LEU A 336 23.31 -35.56 -13.66
C LEU A 336 24.34 -36.65 -13.94
N GLY A 337 25.54 -36.53 -13.36
CA GLY A 337 26.59 -37.54 -13.49
C GLY A 337 26.18 -38.91 -12.94
N LYS A 338 25.56 -38.95 -11.75
CA LYS A 338 25.06 -40.19 -11.13
C LYS A 338 23.94 -40.85 -11.93
N LEU A 339 22.99 -40.05 -12.42
CA LEU A 339 21.89 -40.55 -13.25
C LEU A 339 22.41 -41.13 -14.56
N ALA A 340 23.32 -40.42 -15.24
CA ALA A 340 23.96 -40.90 -16.46
C ALA A 340 24.71 -42.22 -16.23
N GLN A 341 25.52 -42.30 -15.17
CA GLN A 341 26.23 -43.52 -14.78
C GLN A 341 25.28 -44.69 -14.50
N SER A 342 24.19 -44.43 -13.77
CA SER A 342 23.18 -45.44 -13.44
C SER A 342 22.50 -45.98 -14.71
N ILE A 343 22.16 -45.10 -15.66
CA ILE A 343 21.60 -45.50 -16.96
C ILE A 343 22.59 -46.37 -17.72
N THR A 344 23.87 -45.98 -17.80
CA THR A 344 24.90 -46.77 -18.48
C THR A 344 25.06 -48.16 -17.86
N GLN A 345 25.03 -48.27 -16.53
CA GLN A 345 25.12 -49.55 -15.83
C GLN A 345 23.90 -50.44 -16.08
N ILE A 346 22.68 -49.88 -16.06
CA ILE A 346 21.44 -50.61 -16.36
C ILE A 346 21.45 -51.12 -17.80
N GLU A 347 21.86 -50.27 -18.76
CA GLU A 347 21.96 -50.64 -20.18
C GLU A 347 23.03 -51.71 -20.40
N SER A 348 24.16 -51.63 -19.69
CA SER A 348 25.21 -52.67 -19.73
C SER A 348 24.74 -54.02 -19.20
N ALA A 349 23.77 -54.03 -18.28
CA ALA A 349 23.12 -55.25 -17.79
C ALA A 349 22.02 -55.78 -18.73
N GLY A 350 21.84 -55.17 -19.91
CA GLY A 350 20.83 -55.57 -20.91
C GLY A 350 19.41 -55.09 -20.59
N LEU A 351 19.25 -54.22 -19.59
CA LEU A 351 17.95 -53.68 -19.19
C LEU A 351 17.74 -52.27 -19.78
N LYS A 352 16.48 -51.88 -19.98
CA LYS A 352 16.11 -50.53 -20.41
C LYS A 352 15.24 -49.86 -19.35
N ASN A 353 15.54 -48.62 -19.03
CA ASN A 353 14.74 -47.81 -18.10
C ASN A 353 14.43 -46.44 -18.73
N SER A 354 13.34 -46.37 -19.48
CA SER A 354 12.91 -45.14 -20.17
C SER A 354 12.60 -44.01 -19.19
N LYS A 355 11.98 -44.30 -18.05
CA LYS A 355 11.64 -43.29 -17.04
C LYS A 355 12.86 -42.61 -16.44
N LEU A 356 13.94 -43.35 -16.23
CA LEU A 356 15.19 -42.76 -15.76
C LEU A 356 15.84 -41.87 -16.83
N ARG A 357 15.77 -42.27 -18.10
CA ARG A 357 16.23 -41.45 -19.24
C ARG A 357 15.43 -40.16 -19.38
N ASP A 358 14.10 -40.23 -19.29
CA ASP A 358 13.23 -39.04 -19.31
C ASP A 358 13.60 -38.05 -18.18
N GLY A 359 13.91 -38.59 -16.99
CA GLY A 359 14.36 -37.81 -15.84
C GLY A 359 15.71 -37.12 -16.07
N LEU A 360 16.68 -37.85 -16.64
CA LEU A 360 17.99 -37.29 -17.00
C LEU A 360 17.84 -36.16 -18.04
N GLU A 361 17.05 -36.36 -19.09
CA GLU A 361 16.83 -35.36 -20.13
C GLU A 361 16.18 -34.10 -19.56
N LYS A 362 15.15 -34.27 -18.73
CA LYS A 362 14.50 -33.13 -18.05
C LYS A 362 15.47 -32.37 -17.17
N LEU A 363 16.27 -33.06 -16.35
CA LEU A 363 17.23 -32.40 -15.46
C LEU A 363 18.34 -31.68 -16.26
N ASN A 364 18.80 -32.29 -17.36
CA ASN A 364 19.80 -31.69 -18.23
C ASN A 364 19.27 -30.38 -18.86
N ASN A 365 18.05 -30.41 -19.39
CA ASN A 365 17.44 -29.23 -20.01
C ASN A 365 17.22 -28.10 -18.98
N LEU A 366 16.80 -28.44 -17.75
CA LEU A 366 16.70 -27.46 -16.66
C LEU A 366 18.07 -26.91 -16.24
N SER A 367 19.11 -27.75 -16.22
CA SER A 367 20.49 -27.34 -15.92
C SER A 367 21.05 -26.37 -16.96
N ILE A 368 20.76 -26.58 -18.24
CA ILE A 368 21.15 -25.64 -19.30
C ILE A 368 20.42 -24.31 -19.10
N CYS A 369 19.09 -24.36 -18.92
CA CYS A 369 18.27 -23.18 -18.73
C CYS A 369 18.71 -22.33 -17.52
N ILE A 370 19.01 -22.95 -16.37
CA ILE A 370 19.43 -22.19 -15.19
C ILE A 370 20.79 -21.51 -15.41
N ILE A 371 21.72 -22.15 -16.12
CA ILE A 371 23.04 -21.57 -16.45
C ILE A 371 22.87 -20.37 -17.39
N GLU A 372 22.10 -20.52 -18.47
CA GLU A 372 21.87 -19.43 -19.43
C GLU A 372 21.20 -18.20 -18.77
N LYS A 373 20.19 -18.43 -17.93
CA LYS A 373 19.50 -17.36 -17.18
C LYS A 373 20.43 -16.67 -16.19
N LEU A 374 21.31 -17.44 -15.55
CA LEU A 374 22.29 -16.94 -14.60
C LEU A 374 23.35 -16.07 -15.29
N GLU A 375 23.86 -16.49 -16.43
CA GLU A 375 24.79 -15.70 -17.26
C GLU A 375 24.16 -14.38 -17.72
N ALA A 376 22.89 -14.42 -18.16
CA ALA A 376 22.15 -13.21 -18.51
C ALA A 376 22.01 -12.24 -17.33
N LEU A 377 21.71 -12.76 -16.12
CA LEU A 377 21.62 -11.97 -14.90
C LEU A 377 22.98 -11.36 -14.52
N GLU A 378 24.06 -12.14 -14.59
CA GLU A 378 25.42 -11.64 -14.35
C GLU A 378 25.80 -10.53 -15.33
N GLY A 379 25.49 -10.70 -16.62
CA GLY A 379 25.68 -9.68 -17.64
C GLY A 379 24.92 -8.38 -17.34
N ALA A 380 23.67 -8.47 -16.90
CA ALA A 380 22.87 -7.31 -16.50
C ALA A 380 23.46 -6.56 -15.30
N ILE A 381 23.94 -7.30 -14.29
CA ILE A 381 24.62 -6.72 -13.11
C ILE A 381 25.90 -5.98 -13.53
N GLN A 382 26.71 -6.60 -14.39
CA GLN A 382 27.98 -6.01 -14.86
C GLN A 382 27.76 -4.77 -15.73
N GLY A 383 26.79 -4.81 -16.66
CA GLY A 383 26.44 -3.67 -17.52
C GLY A 383 26.04 -2.45 -16.69
N ARG A 384 25.27 -2.63 -15.62
CA ARG A 384 24.94 -1.56 -14.69
C ARG A 384 26.17 -0.98 -13.98
N ASN A 385 27.07 -1.84 -13.49
CA ASN A 385 28.28 -1.38 -12.80
C ASN A 385 29.20 -0.56 -13.73
N ALA A 386 29.26 -0.90 -15.01
CA ALA A 386 29.99 -0.12 -16.01
C ALA A 386 29.35 1.27 -16.22
N SER A 387 28.02 1.34 -16.37
CA SER A 387 27.29 2.60 -16.50
C SER A 387 27.43 3.51 -15.28
N ASN A 388 27.45 2.95 -14.08
CA ASN A 388 27.65 3.71 -12.84
C ASN A 388 29.07 4.29 -12.73
N LYS A 389 30.10 3.54 -13.15
CA LYS A 389 31.48 4.06 -13.21
C LYS A 389 31.63 5.18 -14.24
N ALA A 390 30.97 5.06 -15.40
CA ALA A 390 30.99 6.09 -16.44
C ALA A 390 30.26 7.39 -16.05
N LYS A 391 29.33 7.36 -15.09
CA LYS A 391 28.66 8.56 -14.56
C LYS A 391 29.43 9.23 -13.41
N GLN A 392 30.39 8.54 -12.80
CA GLN A 392 31.22 9.05 -11.70
C GLN A 392 32.60 9.56 -12.14
N ALA A 393 32.99 9.26 -13.38
CA ALA A 393 34.16 9.81 -14.07
C ALA A 393 33.75 11.00 -14.94
#